data_AF-A0A2N2JUA0-F1
#
_entry.id   AF-A0A2N2JUA0-F1
#
_cell.length_a   1.000
_cell.length_b   1.000
_cell.length_c   1.000
_cell.angle_alpha   90.00
_cell.angle_beta   90.00
_cell.angle_gamma   90.00
#
_symmetry.space_group_name_H-M   'P 1'
#
loop_
_entity.id
_entity.type
_entity.pdbx_description
1 polymer ?
#
loop_
_entity_poly.entity_id
_entity_poly.type
_entity_poly.pdbx_seq_one_letter_code
_entity_poly.pdbx_strand_id
1 'polypeptide(L)'
;EGRKEQTLLTDQDNAIIYTGARDQETETYFRHFSEKVVNDLNDIGFPLCKGNIMATNPTYFGCLDEWKERTEKWVKNSPVPEKDIMDIYVFLDFRAVSGDRCLETKLKSHIIELIKQSRVFTKSLSNAITSLAMPLGFFKNFIVKKDGKYKNTLDIKFSGLLPLTTCIKILAYHCGIFETNTLERIGLLKKKKTIDRDLAEFLEQSFETFLTLKIRNDINDKDRGRDFSNRIDPATLTTRQKQLLKEAFLAVSRLQQTTQHVINL
;
A
#
# COMPACT_ATOMS: atom_id res chain seq x y z
N GLU A 1 0.72 10.04 -6.57
CA GLU A 1 0.53 8.84 -5.73
C GLU A 1 -0.31 9.16 -4.48
N GLY A 2 -1.02 8.15 -3.97
CA GLY A 2 -2.03 8.29 -2.91
C GLY A 2 -1.47 8.61 -1.53
N ARG A 3 -0.38 7.96 -1.11
CA ARG A 3 0.28 8.13 0.20
C ARG A 3 1.26 9.30 0.28
N LYS A 4 1.60 9.93 -0.85
CA LYS A 4 2.64 10.97 -0.99
C LYS A 4 4.04 10.43 -0.64
N GLU A 5 4.34 9.20 -1.03
CA GLU A 5 5.57 8.46 -0.67
C GLU A 5 6.42 8.11 -1.91
N GLN A 6 6.35 8.92 -2.97
CA GLN A 6 7.00 8.62 -4.25
C GLN A 6 8.52 8.71 -4.15
N THR A 7 9.19 7.79 -4.85
CA THR A 7 10.66 7.77 -5.02
C THR A 7 11.04 8.13 -6.47
N LEU A 8 12.10 7.52 -7.03
CA LEU A 8 12.71 7.93 -8.32
C LEU A 8 11.87 7.68 -9.58
N LEU A 9 11.21 6.52 -9.69
CA LEU A 9 10.30 6.21 -10.79
C LEU A 9 9.02 5.64 -10.20
N THR A 10 7.89 6.22 -10.56
CA THR A 10 6.56 5.70 -10.23
C THR A 10 5.73 5.70 -11.49
N ASP A 11 5.08 4.57 -11.76
CA ASP A 11 3.99 4.48 -12.72
C ASP A 11 2.80 5.32 -12.26
N GLN A 12 1.84 5.49 -13.16
CA GLN A 12 0.58 6.13 -12.86
C GLN A 12 -0.43 5.13 -12.30
N ASP A 13 -0.67 5.22 -10.99
CA ASP A 13 -1.83 4.61 -10.35
C ASP A 13 -2.91 5.69 -10.19
N ASN A 14 -4.02 5.57 -10.94
CA ASN A 14 -5.12 6.53 -10.89
C ASN A 14 -6.49 5.86 -11.04
N ALA A 15 -7.50 6.56 -10.56
CA ALA A 15 -8.90 6.17 -10.63
C ALA A 15 -9.76 7.42 -10.81
N ILE A 16 -10.95 7.27 -11.38
CA ILE A 16 -11.92 8.34 -11.50
C ILE A 16 -13.17 8.06 -10.65
N ILE A 17 -13.60 9.10 -9.93
CA ILE A 17 -14.85 9.13 -9.19
C ILE A 17 -15.60 10.36 -9.70
N TYR A 18 -16.82 10.16 -10.20
CA TYR A 18 -17.67 11.25 -10.64
C TYR A 18 -19.06 11.19 -10.01
N THR A 19 -19.84 12.25 -10.22
CA THR A 19 -21.27 12.31 -9.89
C THR A 19 -22.03 12.76 -11.12
N GLY A 20 -23.25 12.27 -11.28
CA GLY A 20 -24.08 12.56 -12.45
C GLY A 20 -25.13 11.48 -12.61
N ALA A 21 -25.92 11.59 -13.66
CA ALA A 21 -26.84 10.52 -14.05
C ALA A 21 -26.05 9.27 -14.45
N ARG A 22 -26.61 8.10 -14.14
CA ARG A 22 -26.10 6.80 -14.60
C ARG A 22 -26.59 6.54 -16.02
N ASP A 23 -26.22 7.43 -16.93
CA ASP A 23 -26.55 7.34 -18.35
C ASP A 23 -25.31 7.20 -19.21
N GLN A 24 -25.55 6.76 -20.45
CA GLN A 24 -24.49 6.50 -21.42
C GLN A 24 -23.70 7.76 -21.76
N GLU A 25 -24.33 8.93 -21.78
CA GLU A 25 -23.68 10.20 -22.14
C GLU A 25 -22.64 10.60 -21.09
N THR A 26 -23.04 10.61 -19.81
CA THR A 26 -22.16 10.90 -18.68
C THR A 26 -21.00 9.92 -18.62
N GLU A 27 -21.29 8.62 -18.75
CA GLU A 27 -20.27 7.58 -18.75
C GLU A 27 -19.28 7.79 -19.91
N THR A 28 -19.78 8.06 -21.11
CA THR A 28 -18.96 8.29 -22.31
C THR A 28 -18.03 9.48 -22.12
N TYR A 29 -18.53 10.59 -21.57
CA TYR A 29 -17.71 11.76 -21.27
C TYR A 29 -16.54 11.42 -20.34
N PHE A 30 -16.82 10.75 -19.22
CA PHE A 30 -15.77 10.41 -18.25
C PHE A 30 -14.80 9.35 -18.76
N ARG A 31 -15.23 8.44 -19.64
CA ARG A 31 -14.32 7.51 -20.33
C ARG A 31 -13.33 8.25 -21.22
N HIS A 32 -13.81 9.15 -22.09
CA HIS A 32 -12.94 9.97 -22.93
C HIS A 32 -11.99 10.85 -22.10
N PHE A 33 -12.48 11.43 -21.00
CA PHE A 33 -11.64 12.18 -20.07
C PHE A 33 -10.54 11.30 -19.45
N SER A 34 -10.89 10.09 -19.01
CA SER A 34 -9.95 9.14 -18.40
C SER A 34 -8.87 8.70 -19.40
N GLU A 35 -9.27 8.37 -20.63
CA GLU A 35 -8.33 8.03 -21.71
C GLU A 35 -7.38 9.17 -22.01
N LYS A 36 -7.90 10.41 -22.12
CA LYS A 36 -7.07 11.59 -22.33
C LYS A 36 -6.05 11.77 -21.22
N VAL A 37 -6.47 11.72 -19.96
CA VAL A 37 -5.56 11.91 -18.81
C VAL A 37 -4.49 10.82 -18.75
N VAL A 38 -4.87 9.55 -18.95
CA VAL A 38 -3.93 8.42 -18.90
C VAL A 38 -2.88 8.53 -20.01
N ASN A 39 -3.30 8.88 -21.23
CA ASN A 39 -2.40 9.08 -22.36
C ASN A 39 -1.49 10.30 -22.17
N ASP A 40 -2.06 11.45 -21.76
CA ASP A 40 -1.28 12.67 -21.50
C ASP A 40 -0.21 12.44 -20.40
N LEU A 41 -0.54 11.69 -19.34
CA LEU A 41 0.40 11.30 -18.29
C LEU A 41 1.54 10.43 -18.84
N ASN A 42 1.23 9.49 -19.74
CA ASN A 42 2.22 8.67 -20.40
C ASN A 42 3.16 9.50 -21.28
N ASP A 43 2.61 10.44 -22.03
CA ASP A 43 3.38 11.31 -22.94
C ASP A 43 4.35 12.23 -22.20
N ILE A 44 4.01 12.67 -20.98
CA ILE A 44 4.89 13.49 -20.13
C ILE A 44 5.83 12.66 -19.23
N GLY A 45 5.86 11.34 -19.38
CA GLY A 45 6.85 10.47 -18.72
C GLY A 45 6.38 9.71 -17.48
N PHE A 46 5.07 9.65 -17.20
CA PHE A 46 4.49 8.71 -16.23
C PHE A 46 4.00 7.45 -16.93
N PRO A 47 4.80 6.38 -17.00
CA PRO A 47 4.49 5.20 -17.80
C PRO A 47 3.21 4.51 -17.30
N LEU A 48 2.48 3.88 -18.22
CA LEU A 48 1.30 3.06 -17.91
C LEU A 48 1.62 2.03 -16.81
N CYS A 49 0.71 1.91 -15.84
CA CYS A 49 0.87 0.94 -14.76
C CYS A 49 0.77 -0.50 -15.30
N LYS A 50 1.79 -1.31 -15.00
CA LYS A 50 1.82 -2.74 -15.39
C LYS A 50 0.70 -3.55 -14.75
N GLY A 51 0.20 -3.10 -13.60
CA GLY A 51 -0.96 -3.67 -12.90
C GLY A 51 -2.30 -3.18 -13.43
N ASN A 52 -2.32 -2.34 -14.47
CA ASN A 52 -3.53 -1.75 -15.05
C ASN A 52 -4.40 -0.99 -14.02
N ILE A 53 -3.75 -0.30 -13.07
CA ILE A 53 -4.40 0.49 -12.01
C ILE A 53 -4.65 1.92 -12.51
N MET A 54 -5.49 2.05 -13.52
CA MET A 54 -5.73 3.31 -14.23
C MET A 54 -7.22 3.54 -14.47
N ALA A 55 -7.65 4.79 -14.57
CA ALA A 55 -9.05 5.17 -14.77
C ALA A 55 -9.67 4.64 -16.09
N THR A 56 -8.85 4.15 -17.02
CA THR A 56 -9.28 3.44 -18.23
C THR A 56 -9.69 1.99 -17.97
N ASN A 57 -9.32 1.41 -16.83
CA ASN A 57 -9.76 0.10 -16.39
C ASN A 57 -11.12 0.22 -15.66
N PRO A 58 -12.17 -0.54 -16.06
CA PRO A 58 -13.48 -0.53 -15.41
C PRO A 58 -13.47 -0.72 -13.89
N THR A 59 -12.47 -1.41 -13.33
CA THR A 59 -12.31 -1.56 -11.87
C THR A 59 -12.05 -0.22 -11.18
N TYR A 60 -11.36 0.70 -11.85
CA TYR A 60 -10.91 2.00 -11.34
C TYR A 60 -11.69 3.19 -11.95
N PHE A 61 -12.86 2.91 -12.50
CA PHE A 61 -13.74 3.87 -13.15
C PHE A 61 -15.14 3.79 -12.53
N GLY A 62 -15.79 4.92 -12.23
CA GLY A 62 -17.22 4.89 -11.91
C GLY A 62 -17.71 6.11 -11.15
N CYS A 63 -19.03 6.23 -11.05
CA CYS A 63 -19.66 7.24 -10.20
C CYS A 63 -19.53 6.88 -8.71
N LEU A 64 -19.76 7.85 -7.83
CA LEU A 64 -19.67 7.67 -6.37
C LEU A 64 -20.51 6.48 -5.88
N ASP A 65 -21.71 6.29 -6.41
CA ASP A 65 -22.60 5.22 -5.97
C ASP A 65 -22.11 3.84 -6.44
N GLU A 66 -21.53 3.73 -7.64
CA GLU A 66 -20.91 2.46 -8.08
C GLU A 66 -19.69 2.11 -7.23
N TRP A 67 -18.91 3.11 -6.83
CA TRP A 67 -17.81 2.93 -5.89
C TRP A 67 -18.28 2.43 -4.53
N LYS A 68 -19.36 3.02 -3.99
CA LYS A 68 -19.99 2.54 -2.76
C LYS A 68 -20.44 1.08 -2.90
N GLU A 69 -21.14 0.74 -3.98
CA GLU A 69 -21.57 -0.63 -4.26
C GLU A 69 -20.40 -1.62 -4.36
N ARG A 70 -19.28 -1.24 -5.00
CA ARG A 70 -18.06 -2.09 -5.04
C ARG A 70 -17.49 -2.33 -3.65
N THR A 71 -17.34 -1.28 -2.86
CA THR A 71 -16.79 -1.40 -1.49
C THR A 71 -17.70 -2.23 -0.59
N GLU A 72 -19.03 -2.13 -0.76
CA GLU A 72 -19.98 -3.00 -0.08
C GLU A 72 -19.83 -4.45 -0.50
N LYS A 73 -19.65 -4.73 -1.80
CA LYS A 73 -19.44 -6.10 -2.31
C LYS A 73 -18.19 -6.73 -1.71
N TRP A 74 -17.08 -5.98 -1.60
CA TRP A 74 -15.87 -6.49 -0.95
C TRP A 74 -16.13 -6.90 0.51
N VAL A 75 -16.89 -6.09 1.25
CA VAL A 75 -17.20 -6.36 2.65
C VAL A 75 -18.21 -7.50 2.80
N LYS A 76 -19.24 -7.56 1.94
CA LYS A 76 -20.25 -8.64 1.90
C LYS A 76 -19.62 -9.99 1.53
N ASN A 77 -18.65 -9.99 0.62
CA ASN A 77 -17.92 -11.19 0.18
C ASN A 77 -16.76 -11.53 1.13
N SER A 78 -17.02 -11.53 2.44
CA SER A 78 -16.03 -11.90 3.46
C SER A 78 -16.20 -13.37 3.89
N PRO A 79 -15.12 -14.17 4.07
CA PRO A 79 -13.71 -13.82 3.93
C PRO A 79 -13.32 -13.39 2.50
N VAL A 80 -12.47 -12.37 2.42
CA VAL A 80 -12.07 -11.74 1.16
C VAL A 80 -11.29 -12.75 0.31
N PRO A 81 -11.67 -12.97 -0.97
CA PRO A 81 -10.92 -13.85 -1.87
C PRO A 81 -9.50 -13.34 -2.08
N GLU A 82 -8.51 -14.24 -2.10
CA GLU A 82 -7.08 -13.89 -2.19
C GLU A 82 -6.76 -12.97 -3.39
N LYS A 83 -7.42 -13.20 -4.53
CA LYS A 83 -7.27 -12.39 -5.75
C LYS A 83 -7.68 -10.91 -5.56
N ASP A 84 -8.58 -10.61 -4.64
CA ASP A 84 -9.14 -9.27 -4.43
C ASP A 84 -8.38 -8.49 -3.35
N ILE A 85 -7.56 -9.18 -2.53
CA ILE A 85 -6.87 -8.59 -1.36
C ILE A 85 -5.92 -7.47 -1.77
N MET A 86 -5.12 -7.68 -2.82
CA MET A 86 -4.16 -6.69 -3.27
C MET A 86 -4.87 -5.45 -3.85
N ASP A 87 -5.94 -5.64 -4.61
CA ASP A 87 -6.75 -4.54 -5.15
C ASP A 87 -7.36 -3.70 -4.03
N ILE A 88 -7.89 -4.34 -2.98
CA ILE A 88 -8.38 -3.66 -1.79
C ILE A 88 -7.26 -2.89 -1.08
N TYR A 89 -6.08 -3.49 -0.90
CA TYR A 89 -4.96 -2.78 -0.29
C TYR A 89 -4.54 -1.54 -1.08
N VAL A 90 -4.46 -1.64 -2.41
CA VAL A 90 -4.12 -0.48 -3.25
C VAL A 90 -5.19 0.59 -3.13
N PHE A 91 -6.46 0.18 -3.25
CA PHE A 91 -7.58 1.11 -3.24
C PHE A 91 -7.69 1.88 -1.93
N LEU A 92 -7.45 1.25 -0.77
CA LEU A 92 -7.51 1.91 0.55
C LEU A 92 -6.47 3.02 0.77
N ASP A 93 -5.55 3.28 -0.17
CA ASP A 93 -4.65 4.44 -0.15
C ASP A 93 -5.07 5.57 -1.10
N PHE A 94 -6.29 5.53 -1.63
CA PHE A 94 -6.76 6.55 -2.55
C PHE A 94 -6.83 7.95 -1.91
N ARG A 95 -6.59 8.96 -2.74
CA ARG A 95 -6.62 10.38 -2.38
C ARG A 95 -7.00 11.20 -3.60
N ALA A 96 -7.82 12.24 -3.43
CA ALA A 96 -8.10 13.19 -4.50
C ALA A 96 -6.83 13.97 -4.85
N VAL A 97 -6.46 13.93 -6.13
CA VAL A 97 -5.38 14.74 -6.71
C VAL A 97 -5.95 15.98 -7.38
N SER A 98 -7.13 15.87 -7.99
CA SER A 98 -7.86 16.97 -8.64
C SER A 98 -9.37 16.76 -8.48
N GLY A 99 -10.15 17.81 -8.75
CA GLY A 99 -11.61 17.78 -8.66
C GLY A 99 -12.16 18.00 -7.23
N ASP A 100 -13.42 17.61 -7.04
CA ASP A 100 -14.14 17.80 -5.78
C ASP A 100 -13.71 16.78 -4.70
N ARG A 101 -13.02 17.27 -3.68
CA ARG A 101 -12.56 16.48 -2.52
C ARG A 101 -13.70 15.97 -1.64
N CYS A 102 -14.92 16.49 -1.81
CA CYS A 102 -16.10 15.95 -1.14
C CYS A 102 -16.38 14.50 -1.55
N LEU A 103 -16.10 14.12 -2.80
CA LEU A 103 -16.27 12.74 -3.29
C LEU A 103 -15.34 11.78 -2.56
N GLU A 104 -14.07 12.16 -2.38
CA GLU A 104 -13.12 11.39 -1.57
C GLU A 104 -13.64 11.22 -0.14
N THR A 105 -14.05 12.32 0.49
CA THR A 105 -14.51 12.31 1.89
C THR A 105 -15.74 11.43 2.07
N LYS A 106 -16.72 11.51 1.17
CA LYS A 106 -17.93 10.68 1.17
C LYS A 106 -17.60 9.20 1.03
N LEU A 107 -16.72 8.84 0.10
CA LEU A 107 -16.34 7.45 -0.14
C LEU A 107 -15.50 6.88 1.01
N LYS A 108 -14.53 7.64 1.54
CA LYS A 108 -13.75 7.23 2.72
C LYS A 108 -14.65 7.01 3.95
N SER A 109 -15.60 7.91 4.18
CA SER A 109 -16.57 7.79 5.28
C SER A 109 -17.41 6.52 5.14
N HIS A 110 -17.90 6.23 3.93
CA HIS A 110 -18.65 5.01 3.64
C HIS A 110 -17.83 3.75 3.92
N ILE A 111 -16.58 3.68 3.43
CA ILE A 111 -15.69 2.53 3.64
C ILE A 111 -15.39 2.31 5.13
N ILE A 112 -15.11 3.37 5.89
CA ILE A 112 -14.85 3.25 7.32
C ILE A 112 -16.06 2.69 8.06
N GLU A 113 -17.26 3.12 7.69
CA GLU A 113 -18.48 2.59 8.29
C GLU A 113 -18.67 1.10 7.97
N LEU A 114 -18.46 0.69 6.72
CA LEU A 114 -18.50 -0.73 6.34
C LEU A 114 -17.47 -1.58 7.10
N ILE A 115 -16.25 -1.08 7.27
CA ILE A 115 -15.17 -1.78 7.98
C ILE A 115 -15.52 -1.95 9.46
N LYS A 116 -16.08 -0.92 10.10
CA LYS A 116 -16.55 -0.99 11.50
C LYS A 116 -17.64 -2.04 11.70
N GLN A 117 -18.52 -2.20 10.71
CA GLN A 117 -19.63 -3.15 10.76
C GLN A 117 -19.21 -4.60 10.45
N SER A 118 -18.06 -4.82 9.80
CA SER A 118 -17.61 -6.16 9.40
C SER A 118 -16.24 -6.53 9.98
N ARG A 119 -16.29 -7.21 11.12
CA ARG A 119 -15.10 -7.78 11.75
C ARG A 119 -14.46 -8.88 10.90
N VAL A 120 -15.26 -9.67 10.18
CA VAL A 120 -14.77 -10.76 9.32
C VAL A 120 -13.94 -10.20 8.17
N PHE A 121 -14.39 -9.10 7.55
CA PHE A 121 -13.63 -8.40 6.50
C PHE A 121 -12.26 -7.95 6.99
N THR A 122 -12.24 -7.23 8.12
CA THR A 122 -10.99 -6.69 8.69
C THR A 122 -10.03 -7.79 9.13
N LYS A 123 -10.55 -8.89 9.70
CA LYS A 123 -9.75 -10.09 10.02
C LYS A 123 -9.17 -10.75 8.78
N SER A 124 -9.95 -10.87 7.71
CA SER A 124 -9.49 -11.46 6.44
C SER A 124 -8.29 -10.69 5.88
N LEU A 125 -8.40 -9.35 5.83
CA LEU A 125 -7.30 -8.47 5.40
C LEU A 125 -6.10 -8.60 6.35
N SER A 126 -6.31 -8.45 7.65
CA SER A 126 -5.23 -8.57 8.65
C SER A 126 -4.48 -9.90 8.53
N ASN A 127 -5.19 -11.02 8.39
CA ASN A 127 -4.58 -12.34 8.31
C ASN A 127 -3.71 -12.51 7.05
N ALA A 128 -4.17 -11.97 5.91
CA ALA A 128 -3.42 -12.09 4.67
C ALA A 128 -2.08 -11.34 4.70
N ILE A 129 -2.01 -10.17 5.34
CA ILE A 129 -0.75 -9.44 5.45
C ILE A 129 0.15 -9.91 6.59
N THR A 130 -0.44 -10.34 7.71
CA THR A 130 0.30 -10.76 8.90
C THR A 130 0.83 -12.19 8.81
N SER A 131 0.36 -12.97 7.84
CA SER A 131 0.91 -14.29 7.51
C SER A 131 2.17 -14.25 6.66
N LEU A 132 2.54 -13.09 6.10
CA LEU A 132 3.77 -12.94 5.33
C LEU A 132 4.99 -13.19 6.22
N ALA A 133 5.80 -14.17 5.81
CA ALA A 133 7.00 -14.56 6.55
C ALA A 133 8.08 -13.47 6.51
N MET A 134 8.69 -13.22 7.66
CA MET A 134 9.84 -12.32 7.76
C MET A 134 11.08 -12.95 7.14
N PRO A 135 11.97 -12.19 6.48
CA PRO A 135 13.17 -12.71 5.84
C PRO A 135 14.31 -12.83 6.88
N LEU A 136 13.99 -13.31 8.09
CA LEU A 136 14.91 -13.52 9.20
C LEU A 136 14.76 -14.95 9.70
N GLY A 137 15.86 -15.69 9.74
CA GLY A 137 15.91 -17.02 10.36
C GLY A 137 15.98 -16.94 11.89
N PHE A 138 15.96 -18.10 12.54
CA PHE A 138 15.98 -18.23 14.00
C PHE A 138 17.14 -17.46 14.67
N PHE A 139 18.33 -17.52 14.07
CA PHE A 139 19.53 -16.79 14.52
C PHE A 139 19.61 -15.34 14.02
N LYS A 140 18.47 -14.75 13.59
CA LYS A 140 18.39 -13.40 13.00
C LYS A 140 19.32 -13.19 11.80
N ASN A 141 19.60 -14.25 11.05
CA ASN A 141 20.30 -14.20 9.78
C ASN A 141 19.28 -13.95 8.65
N PHE A 142 19.67 -13.19 7.63
CA PHE A 142 18.78 -12.94 6.50
C PHE A 142 18.47 -14.23 5.76
N ILE A 143 17.20 -14.44 5.46
CA ILE A 143 16.74 -15.47 4.52
C ILE A 143 16.74 -14.84 3.14
N VAL A 144 17.58 -15.38 2.25
CA VAL A 144 17.74 -14.92 0.87
C VAL A 144 17.29 -16.01 -0.10
N LYS A 145 16.98 -15.63 -1.34
CA LYS A 145 16.71 -16.59 -2.42
C LYS A 145 17.93 -17.48 -2.66
N LYS A 146 17.71 -18.79 -2.75
CA LYS A 146 18.78 -19.80 -2.87
C LYS A 146 19.28 -19.99 -4.31
N ASP A 147 18.43 -19.69 -5.28
CA ASP A 147 18.63 -19.98 -6.70
C ASP A 147 17.97 -18.94 -7.62
N GLY A 148 18.18 -19.11 -8.93
CA GLY A 148 17.61 -18.28 -9.98
C GLY A 148 18.22 -16.89 -10.09
N LYS A 149 17.55 -16.03 -10.90
CA LYS A 149 17.97 -14.65 -11.20
C LYS A 149 18.22 -13.79 -9.95
N TYR A 150 17.55 -14.11 -8.84
CA TYR A 150 17.60 -13.33 -7.60
C TYR A 150 18.38 -14.00 -6.48
N LYS A 151 19.22 -14.99 -6.78
CA LYS A 151 20.07 -15.69 -5.80
C LYS A 151 20.82 -14.71 -4.90
N ASN A 152 20.91 -15.04 -3.61
CA ASN A 152 21.54 -14.24 -2.53
C ASN A 152 20.84 -12.91 -2.20
N THR A 153 19.69 -12.60 -2.81
CA THR A 153 18.95 -11.38 -2.51
C THR A 153 17.68 -11.64 -1.69
N LEU A 154 17.20 -10.60 -1.01
CA LEU A 154 15.88 -10.54 -0.37
C LEU A 154 15.04 -9.41 -0.99
N ASP A 155 13.72 -9.51 -0.90
CA ASP A 155 12.80 -8.49 -1.41
C ASP A 155 12.37 -7.52 -0.30
N ILE A 156 12.94 -6.31 -0.30
CA ILE A 156 12.60 -5.32 0.75
C ILE A 156 11.20 -4.75 0.59
N LYS A 157 10.64 -4.75 -0.63
CA LYS A 157 9.28 -4.26 -0.87
C LYS A 157 8.28 -5.28 -0.34
N PHE A 158 8.41 -6.54 -0.76
CA PHE A 158 7.48 -7.59 -0.39
C PHE A 158 7.55 -7.95 1.10
N SER A 159 8.76 -8.05 1.67
CA SER A 159 8.95 -8.52 3.05
C SER A 159 9.07 -7.40 4.10
N GLY A 160 9.15 -6.14 3.67
CA GLY A 160 9.35 -4.99 4.56
C GLY A 160 8.29 -3.91 4.38
N LEU A 161 8.36 -3.17 3.27
CA LEU A 161 7.46 -2.03 3.01
C LEU A 161 5.99 -2.45 2.89
N LEU A 162 5.69 -3.53 2.17
CA LEU A 162 4.32 -4.01 1.98
C LEU A 162 3.63 -4.37 3.32
N PRO A 163 4.20 -5.23 4.19
CA PRO A 163 3.59 -5.52 5.49
C PRO A 163 3.57 -4.32 6.43
N LEU A 164 4.60 -3.46 6.43
CA LEU A 164 4.62 -2.24 7.24
C LEU A 164 3.46 -1.30 6.86
N THR A 165 3.40 -0.88 5.61
CA THR A 165 2.41 0.09 5.13
C THR A 165 0.99 -0.46 5.23
N THR A 166 0.81 -1.75 4.96
CA THR A 166 -0.52 -2.40 4.96
C THR A 166 -1.04 -2.66 6.37
N CYS A 167 -0.20 -3.06 7.33
CA CYS A 167 -0.63 -3.17 8.73
C CYS A 167 -1.00 -1.80 9.31
N ILE A 168 -0.19 -0.76 9.06
CA ILE A 168 -0.49 0.62 9.46
C ILE A 168 -1.81 1.11 8.86
N LYS A 169 -2.05 0.83 7.59
CA LYS A 169 -3.32 1.11 6.90
C LYS A 169 -4.51 0.42 7.57
N ILE A 170 -4.43 -0.89 7.82
CA ILE A 170 -5.53 -1.65 8.44
C ILE A 170 -5.85 -1.07 9.83
N LEU A 171 -4.82 -0.80 10.65
CA LEU A 171 -5.01 -0.17 11.96
C LEU A 171 -5.61 1.24 11.83
N ALA A 172 -5.18 2.04 10.85
CA ALA A 172 -5.71 3.37 10.60
C ALA A 172 -7.21 3.32 10.26
N TYR A 173 -7.62 2.43 9.36
CA TYR A 173 -9.03 2.23 9.02
C TYR A 173 -9.85 1.73 10.22
N HIS A 174 -9.33 0.77 10.97
CA HIS A 174 -9.96 0.30 12.21
C HIS A 174 -10.21 1.45 13.21
N CYS A 175 -9.29 2.40 13.26
CA CYS A 175 -9.36 3.58 14.14
C CYS A 175 -10.12 4.78 13.55
N GLY A 176 -10.69 4.66 12.35
CA GLY A 176 -11.43 5.72 11.69
C GLY A 176 -10.55 6.85 11.12
N ILE A 177 -9.30 6.58 10.75
CA ILE A 177 -8.33 7.57 10.23
C ILE A 177 -8.39 7.65 8.70
N PHE A 178 -8.60 8.85 8.15
CA PHE A 178 -8.65 9.12 6.69
C PHE A 178 -7.29 9.35 6.02
N GLU A 179 -6.27 9.66 6.80
CA GLU A 179 -4.92 9.92 6.31
C GLU A 179 -4.37 8.71 5.53
N THR A 180 -3.58 8.95 4.50
CA THR A 180 -2.99 7.92 3.64
C THR A 180 -1.49 7.76 3.85
N ASN A 181 -0.78 8.83 4.20
CA ASN A 181 0.65 8.78 4.45
C ASN A 181 1.00 7.89 5.65
N THR A 182 1.99 7.02 5.49
CA THR A 182 2.36 6.00 6.48
C THR A 182 2.91 6.63 7.76
N LEU A 183 3.79 7.63 7.67
CA LEU A 183 4.35 8.29 8.85
C LEU A 183 3.29 9.08 9.62
N GLU A 184 2.42 9.80 8.90
CA GLU A 184 1.29 10.50 9.51
C GLU A 184 0.30 9.53 10.18
N ARG A 185 0.01 8.38 9.56
CA ARG A 185 -0.80 7.31 10.17
C ARG A 185 -0.15 6.76 11.44
N ILE A 186 1.16 6.52 11.45
CA ILE A 186 1.88 6.08 12.66
C ILE A 186 1.70 7.12 13.78
N GLY A 187 1.88 8.40 13.48
CA GLY A 187 1.67 9.50 14.43
C GLY A 187 0.24 9.55 14.99
N LEU A 188 -0.78 9.35 14.14
CA LEU A 188 -2.19 9.33 14.55
C LEU A 188 -2.54 8.08 15.37
N LEU A 189 -2.01 6.91 15.01
CA LEU A 189 -2.20 5.66 15.76
C LEU A 189 -1.56 5.73 17.15
N LYS A 190 -0.37 6.34 17.26
CA LYS A 190 0.28 6.66 18.54
C LYS A 190 -0.60 7.58 19.39
N LYS A 191 -1.14 8.66 18.81
CA LYS A 191 -2.06 9.59 19.52
C LYS A 191 -3.33 8.89 20.03
N LYS A 192 -3.86 7.92 19.27
CA LYS A 192 -5.00 7.09 19.67
C LYS A 192 -4.65 5.95 20.62
N LYS A 193 -3.37 5.76 20.96
CA LYS A 193 -2.85 4.66 21.81
C LYS A 193 -3.11 3.26 21.25
N THR A 194 -3.36 3.14 19.94
CA THR A 194 -3.48 1.84 19.24
C THR A 194 -2.14 1.14 19.15
N ILE A 195 -1.07 1.92 19.07
CA ILE A 195 0.32 1.48 19.19
C ILE A 195 1.01 2.32 20.27
N ASP A 196 1.94 1.71 21.00
CA ASP A 196 2.74 2.42 22.00
C ASP A 196 3.81 3.32 21.34
N ARG A 197 4.40 4.20 22.16
CA ARG A 197 5.42 5.16 21.70
C ARG A 197 6.64 4.46 21.09
N ASP A 198 7.11 3.40 21.75
CA ASP A 198 8.32 2.70 21.35
C ASP A 198 8.12 2.01 19.99
N LEU A 199 6.97 1.37 19.77
CA LEU A 199 6.61 0.77 18.50
C LEU A 199 6.48 1.82 17.40
N ALA A 200 5.87 2.98 17.69
CA ALA A 200 5.75 4.05 16.71
C ALA A 200 7.13 4.58 16.27
N GLU A 201 8.02 4.93 17.22
CA GLU A 201 9.38 5.39 16.91
C GLU A 201 10.17 4.32 16.16
N PHE A 202 10.00 3.04 16.54
CA PHE A 202 10.65 1.93 15.86
C PHE A 202 10.17 1.78 14.41
N LEU A 203 8.87 1.95 14.14
CA LEU A 203 8.28 1.87 12.80
C LEU A 203 8.67 3.05 11.91
N GLU A 204 8.73 4.26 12.46
CA GLU A 204 9.19 5.47 11.76
C GLU A 204 10.62 5.24 11.23
N GLN A 205 11.56 4.82 12.10
CA GLN A 205 12.95 4.52 11.73
C GLN A 205 13.06 3.35 10.72
N SER A 206 12.20 2.35 10.87
CA SER A 206 12.18 1.18 9.99
C SER A 206 11.73 1.55 8.59
N PHE A 207 10.69 2.38 8.47
CA PHE A 207 10.20 2.88 7.20
C PHE A 207 11.28 3.69 6.46
N GLU A 208 11.95 4.61 7.16
CA GLU A 208 13.07 5.37 6.60
C GLU A 208 14.23 4.48 6.17
N THR A 209 14.55 3.44 6.95
CA THR A 209 15.58 2.46 6.61
C THR A 209 15.26 1.73 5.31
N PHE A 210 14.02 1.22 5.16
CA PHE A 210 13.60 0.55 3.94
C PHE A 210 13.63 1.48 2.73
N LEU A 211 13.11 2.71 2.86
CA LEU A 211 13.12 3.68 1.77
C LEU A 211 14.55 4.08 1.38
N THR A 212 15.43 4.33 2.35
CA THR A 212 16.82 4.68 2.09
C THR A 212 17.55 3.58 1.33
N LEU A 213 17.38 2.32 1.76
CA LEU A 213 17.98 1.18 1.09
C LEU A 213 17.40 0.97 -0.31
N LYS A 214 16.08 1.13 -0.48
CA LYS A 214 15.42 1.07 -1.79
C LYS A 214 15.97 2.12 -2.74
N ILE A 215 15.98 3.39 -2.34
CA ILE A 215 16.43 4.50 -3.16
C ILE A 215 17.89 4.32 -3.55
N ARG A 216 18.76 3.91 -2.61
CA ARG A 216 20.16 3.61 -2.92
C ARG A 216 20.30 2.46 -3.92
N ASN A 217 19.48 1.41 -3.80
CA ASN A 217 19.49 0.32 -4.76
C ASN A 217 19.05 0.79 -6.15
N ASP A 218 17.97 1.57 -6.23
CA ASP A 218 17.45 2.12 -7.49
C ASP A 218 18.48 3.04 -8.18
N ILE A 219 19.21 3.88 -7.42
CA ILE A 219 20.31 4.70 -7.94
C ILE A 219 21.43 3.82 -8.51
N ASN A 220 21.87 2.80 -7.76
CA ASN A 220 22.92 1.89 -8.20
C ASN A 220 22.51 1.09 -9.46
N ASP A 221 21.24 0.72 -9.58
CA ASP A 221 20.72 0.05 -10.77
C ASP A 221 20.68 1.03 -11.96
N LYS A 222 20.23 2.27 -11.75
CA LYS A 222 20.26 3.33 -12.77
C LYS A 222 21.67 3.56 -13.32
N ASP A 223 22.65 3.74 -12.44
CA ASP A 223 24.04 4.03 -12.82
C ASP A 223 24.69 2.87 -13.59
N ARG A 224 24.16 1.65 -13.43
CA ARG A 224 24.63 0.44 -14.12
C ARG A 224 23.73 0.03 -15.30
N GLY A 225 22.76 0.86 -15.68
CA GLY A 225 21.84 0.59 -16.78
C GLY A 225 20.96 -0.66 -16.56
N ARG A 226 20.66 -1.00 -15.30
CA ARG A 226 19.82 -2.15 -14.93
C ARG A 226 18.39 -1.71 -14.63
N ASP A 227 17.45 -2.62 -14.84
CA ASP A 227 16.09 -2.45 -14.37
C ASP A 227 16.06 -2.30 -12.84
N PHE A 228 15.21 -1.40 -12.36
CA PHE A 228 15.01 -1.21 -10.93
C PHE A 228 14.50 -2.48 -10.28
N SER A 229 15.15 -2.87 -9.19
CA SER A 229 14.80 -4.06 -8.43
C SER A 229 14.50 -3.71 -6.98
N ASN A 230 13.47 -4.33 -6.41
CA ASN A 230 13.25 -4.31 -4.95
C ASN A 230 14.15 -5.32 -4.22
N ARG A 231 15.17 -5.86 -4.91
CA ARG A 231 16.04 -6.93 -4.42
C ARG A 231 17.32 -6.35 -3.87
N ILE A 232 17.66 -6.71 -2.64
CA ILE A 232 18.91 -6.33 -1.99
C ILE A 232 19.71 -7.57 -1.68
N ASP A 233 20.98 -7.58 -2.08
CA ASP A 233 21.97 -8.54 -1.59
C ASP A 233 22.53 -8.05 -0.24
N PRO A 234 22.22 -8.72 0.89
CA PRO A 234 22.75 -8.31 2.18
C PRO A 234 24.28 -8.29 2.24
N ALA A 235 25.00 -9.07 1.43
CA ALA A 235 26.46 -9.09 1.42
C ALA A 235 27.06 -7.73 1.01
N THR A 236 26.35 -6.96 0.19
CA THR A 236 26.75 -5.62 -0.27
C THR A 236 26.56 -4.52 0.77
N LEU A 237 25.84 -4.81 1.85
CA LEU A 237 25.56 -3.84 2.91
C LEU A 237 26.69 -3.78 3.94
N THR A 238 26.96 -2.57 4.44
CA THR A 238 27.83 -2.37 5.62
C THR A 238 27.25 -3.06 6.86
N THR A 239 28.08 -3.33 7.87
CA THR A 239 27.63 -3.91 9.15
C THR A 239 26.49 -3.11 9.78
N ARG A 240 26.59 -1.77 9.76
CA ARG A 240 25.55 -0.88 10.28
C ARG A 240 24.25 -1.00 9.49
N GLN A 241 24.30 -1.02 8.16
CA GLN A 241 23.11 -1.19 7.32
C GLN A 241 22.45 -2.56 7.52
N LYS A 242 23.25 -3.63 7.67
CA LYS A 242 22.73 -4.96 8.01
C LYS A 242 21.97 -4.94 9.33
N GLN A 243 22.53 -4.28 10.34
CA GLN A 243 21.89 -4.18 11.65
C GLN A 243 20.57 -3.39 11.58
N LEU A 244 20.58 -2.21 10.95
CA LEU A 244 19.36 -1.41 10.74
C LEU A 244 18.29 -2.17 9.95
N LEU A 245 18.67 -2.91 8.91
CA LEU A 245 17.72 -3.71 8.13
C LEU A 245 17.13 -4.87 8.95
N LYS A 246 17.92 -5.53 9.81
CA LYS A 246 17.40 -6.55 10.73
C LYS A 246 16.41 -5.94 11.73
N GLU A 247 16.76 -4.81 12.31
CA GLU A 247 15.90 -4.05 13.21
C GLU A 247 14.59 -3.66 12.52
N ALA A 248 14.66 -3.17 11.28
CA ALA A 248 13.48 -2.82 10.50
C ALA A 248 12.53 -4.00 10.28
N PHE A 249 13.06 -5.20 9.99
CA PHE A 249 12.25 -6.41 9.90
C PHE A 249 11.66 -6.83 11.25
N LEU A 250 12.38 -6.67 12.36
CA LEU A 250 11.83 -6.95 13.70
C LEU A 250 10.68 -6.00 14.05
N ALA A 251 10.75 -4.72 13.65
CA ALA A 251 9.65 -3.77 13.85
C ALA A 251 8.39 -4.20 13.10
N VAL A 252 8.54 -4.65 11.85
CA VAL A 252 7.44 -5.20 11.04
C VAL A 252 6.84 -6.43 11.70
N SER A 253 7.68 -7.34 12.22
CA SER A 253 7.20 -8.53 12.93
C SER A 253 6.37 -8.17 14.17
N ARG A 254 6.85 -7.21 14.98
CA ARG A 254 6.10 -6.70 16.14
C ARG A 254 4.80 -6.05 15.70
N LEU A 255 4.80 -5.27 14.62
CA LEU A 255 3.59 -4.67 14.06
C LEU A 255 2.58 -5.71 13.56
N GLN A 256 3.03 -6.80 12.93
CA GLN A 256 2.13 -7.88 12.51
C GLN A 256 1.42 -8.50 13.73
N GLN A 257 2.16 -8.76 14.82
CA GLN A 257 1.61 -9.26 16.08
C GLN A 257 0.62 -8.27 16.71
N THR A 258 0.98 -6.99 16.79
CA THR A 258 0.09 -5.93 17.28
C THR A 258 -1.18 -5.82 16.44
N THR A 259 -1.07 -5.91 15.12
CA THR A 259 -2.22 -5.86 14.21
C THR A 259 -3.15 -7.05 14.46
N GLN A 260 -2.61 -8.27 14.56
CA GLN A 260 -3.40 -9.44 14.91
C GLN A 260 -4.09 -9.28 16.26
N HIS A 261 -3.40 -8.76 17.27
CA HIS A 261 -3.98 -8.53 18.59
C HIS A 261 -5.14 -7.52 18.53
N VAL A 262 -4.91 -6.31 17.99
CA VAL A 262 -5.90 -5.23 17.93
C VAL A 262 -7.14 -5.65 17.13
N ILE A 263 -6.97 -6.33 15.99
CA ILE A 263 -8.11 -6.73 15.15
C ILE A 263 -8.88 -7.95 15.73
N ASN A 264 -8.24 -8.75 16.58
CA ASN A 264 -8.85 -9.90 17.26
C ASN A 264 -9.42 -9.60 18.65
N LEU A 265 -9.24 -8.40 19.20
CA LEU A 265 -10.06 -7.87 20.29
C LEU A 265 -11.44 -7.46 19.77
#